data_AF-A0A512LDC7-F1
#
_entry.id   AF-A0A512LDC7-F1
#
_cell.length_a   1.000
_cell.length_b   1.000
_cell.length_c   1.000
_cell.angle_alpha   90.00
_cell.angle_beta   90.00
_cell.angle_gamma   90.00
#
_symmetry.space_group_name_H-M   'P 1'
#
loop_
_entity.id
_entity.type
_entity.pdbx_description
1 polymer ?
#
loop_
_entity_poly.entity_id
_entity_poly.type
_entity_poly.pdbx_seq_one_letter_code
_entity_poly.pdbx_strand_id
1 'polypeptide(L)' 'MGAVIERMHGVRFGQTQVWRILGALGFSPQKPEKRAIERDADAVRAWKRSSWPSLKKKPGEKAA' A
#
# COMPACT_ATOMS: atom_id res chain seq x y z
N MET A 1 10.31 19.17 5.34
CA MET A 1 11.10 19.49 4.11
C MET A 1 10.87 18.39 3.07
N GLY A 2 10.80 18.73 1.78
CA GLY A 2 10.60 17.77 0.69
C GLY A 2 11.89 17.05 0.28
N ALA A 3 12.44 16.20 1.15
CA ALA A 3 13.78 15.59 0.94
C ALA A 3 13.92 14.78 -0.36
N VAL A 4 12.84 14.12 -0.81
CA VAL A 4 12.84 13.39 -2.09
C VAL A 4 12.87 14.34 -3.28
N ILE A 5 12.14 15.46 -3.20
CA ILE A 5 12.12 16.49 -4.26
C ILE A 5 13.49 17.13 -4.38
N GLU A 6 14.12 17.47 -3.25
CA GLU A 6 15.47 18.03 -3.22
C GLU A 6 16.50 17.07 -3.81
N ARG A 7 16.45 15.79 -3.44
CA ARG A 7 17.37 14.77 -3.99
C ARG A 7 17.21 14.53 -5.50
N MET A 8 15.99 14.55 -6.01
CA MET A 8 15.72 14.22 -7.42
C MET A 8 15.84 15.43 -8.35
N HIS A 9 15.57 16.64 -7.85
CA HIS A 9 15.45 17.85 -8.67
C HIS A 9 16.36 19.00 -8.24
N GLY A 10 17.09 18.87 -7.12
CA GLY A 10 17.99 19.91 -6.61
C GLY A 10 17.27 21.16 -6.06
N VAL A 11 15.94 21.12 -5.95
CA VAL A 11 15.13 22.25 -5.47
C VAL A 11 14.64 21.99 -4.06
N ARG A 12 14.85 22.97 -3.18
CA ARG A 12 14.39 22.92 -1.80
C ARG A 12 13.09 23.68 -1.62
N PHE A 13 12.08 22.99 -1.10
CA PHE A 13 10.78 23.57 -0.74
C PHE A 13 10.54 23.49 0.76
N GLY A 14 9.96 24.56 1.32
CA GLY A 14 9.42 24.55 2.68
C GLY A 14 8.21 23.61 2.80
N GLN A 15 7.88 23.18 4.03
CA GLN A 15 6.79 22.23 4.28
C GLN A 15 5.45 22.68 3.69
N THR A 16 5.10 23.96 3.87
CA THR A 16 3.86 24.56 3.36
C THR A 16 3.80 24.53 1.83
N GLN A 17 4.92 24.81 1.16
CA GLN A 17 4.99 24.85 -0.30
C GLN A 17 4.86 23.45 -0.89
N VAL A 18 5.49 22.45 -0.26
CA VAL A 18 5.32 21.04 -0.65
C VAL A 18 3.84 20.64 -0.59
N TRP A 19 3.14 20.96 0.51
CA TRP A 19 1.72 20.60 0.65
C TRP A 19 0.85 21.29 -0.41
N ARG A 20 1.10 22.56 -0.72
CA ARG A 20 0.39 23.30 -1.78
C ARG A 20 0.61 22.70 -3.16
N ILE A 21 1.86 22.37 -3.51
CA ILE A 21 2.20 21.77 -4.81
C ILE A 21 1.52 20.41 -4.96
N LEU A 22 1.62 19.55 -3.95
CA LEU A 22 1.00 18.22 -3.98
C LEU A 22 -0.53 18.31 -4.12
N GLY A 23 -1.18 19.20 -3.38
CA GLY A 23 -2.62 19.45 -3.52
C GLY A 23 -3.01 19.96 -4.90
N ALA A 24 -2.23 20.89 -5.49
CA ALA A 24 -2.47 21.40 -6.83
C ALA A 24 -2.30 20.33 -7.92
N LEU A 25 -1.45 19.33 -7.68
CA LEU A 25 -1.27 18.16 -8.54
C LEU A 25 -2.34 17.07 -8.31
N GLY A 26 -3.31 17.29 -7.43
CA GLY A 26 -4.38 16.33 -7.11
C GLY A 26 -3.97 15.22 -6.14
N PHE A 27 -2.80 15.31 -5.51
CA PHE A 27 -2.41 14.35 -4.49
C PHE A 27 -3.18 14.60 -3.19
N SER A 28 -3.74 13.53 -2.64
CA SER A 28 -4.28 13.50 -1.28
C SER A 28 -3.22 12.99 -0.29
N PRO A 29 -3.32 13.34 1.00
CA PRO A 29 -2.52 12.72 2.04
C PRO A 29 -2.68 11.19 2.00
N GLN A 30 -1.58 10.48 1.76
CA GLN A 30 -1.60 9.02 1.69
C GLN A 30 -1.64 8.44 3.09
N LYS A 31 -2.72 7.73 3.41
CA LYS A 31 -2.80 6.95 4.65
C LYS A 31 -2.04 5.64 4.46
N PRO A 32 -1.08 5.31 5.34
CA PRO A 32 -0.42 4.02 5.30
C PRO A 32 -1.44 2.87 5.38
N GLU A 33 -1.13 1.75 4.75
CA GLU A 33 -1.91 0.53 4.87
C GLU A 33 -2.09 0.17 6.36
N LYS A 34 -3.34 -0.07 6.79
CA LYS A 34 -3.61 -0.49 8.16
C LYS A 34 -3.07 -1.91 8.37
N ARG A 35 -2.05 -2.06 9.21
CA ARG A 35 -1.46 -3.35 9.58
C ARG A 35 -1.72 -3.65 11.05
N ALA A 36 -2.05 -4.91 11.35
CA ALA A 36 -2.10 -5.40 12.72
C ALA A 36 -0.69 -5.34 13.33
N ILE A 37 -0.59 -4.99 14.61
CA ILE A 37 0.70 -4.88 15.33
C ILE A 37 1.41 -6.24 15.37
N GLU A 38 0.65 -7.30 15.59
CA GLU A 38 1.14 -8.69 15.68
C GLU A 38 1.35 -9.34 14.30
N ARG A 39 1.24 -8.58 13.21
CA ARG A 39 1.29 -9.17 11.87
C ARG A 39 2.66 -9.76 11.56
N ASP A 40 2.71 -11.07 11.42
CA ASP A 40 3.83 -11.79 10.82
C ASP A 40 3.67 -11.87 9.28
N ALA A 41 4.58 -11.21 8.56
CA ALA A 41 4.55 -11.19 7.11
C ALA A 41 4.86 -12.57 6.48
N ASP A 42 5.71 -13.37 7.12
CA ASP A 42 6.07 -14.70 6.66
C ASP A 42 4.95 -15.70 6.87
N ALA A 43 4.32 -15.68 8.04
CA ALA A 43 3.15 -16.50 8.33
C ALA A 43 2.00 -16.18 7.35
N VAL A 44 1.73 -14.89 7.09
CA VAL A 44 0.71 -14.47 6.11
C VAL A 44 1.06 -14.96 4.70
N ARG A 45 2.33 -14.86 4.29
CA ARG A 45 2.80 -15.34 2.99
C ARG A 45 2.64 -16.86 2.86
N ALA A 46 3.04 -17.62 3.88
CA ALA A 46 2.91 -19.07 3.90
C ALA A 46 1.44 -19.49 3.82
N TRP A 47 0.59 -18.93 4.67
CA TRP A 47 -0.84 -19.24 4.72
C TRP A 47 -1.55 -18.95 3.40
N LYS A 48 -1.24 -17.82 2.75
CA LYS A 48 -1.80 -17.47 1.42
C LYS A 48 -1.42 -18.48 0.33
N ARG A 49 -0.25 -19.10 0.41
CA ARG A 49 0.22 -20.08 -0.59
C ARG A 49 -0.36 -21.47 -0.38
N SER A 50 -0.48 -21.93 0.87
CA SER A 50 -0.84 -23.32 1.17
C SER A 50 -2.30 -23.47 1.61
N SER A 51 -2.71 -22.73 2.63
CA SER A 51 -4.02 -22.89 3.28
C SER A 51 -5.14 -22.18 2.56
N TRP A 52 -4.88 -20.99 1.99
CA TRP A 52 -5.92 -20.23 1.31
C TRP A 52 -6.50 -20.93 0.07
N PRO A 53 -5.70 -21.56 -0.82
CA PRO A 53 -6.24 -22.27 -1.97
C PRO A 53 -7.07 -23.50 -1.60
N SER A 54 -6.72 -24.22 -0.53
CA SER A 54 -7.46 -25.42 -0.09
C SER A 54 -8.80 -25.08 0.56
N LEU A 55 -8.94 -23.88 1.13
CA LEU A 55 -10.19 -23.39 1.71
C LEU A 55 -11.18 -22.83 0.68
N LYS A 56 -10.73 -22.53 -0.55
CA LYS A 56 -11.65 -22.07 -1.61
C LYS A 56 -12.52 -23.25 -2.09
N LYS A 57 -13.84 -23.10 -1.97
CA LYS A 57 -14.79 -24.05 -2.59
C LYS A 57 -14.52 -24.15 -4.09
N LYS A 58 -14.44 -25.38 -4.61
CA LYS A 58 -14.64 -25.61 -6.05
C LYS A 58 -16.09 -25.21 -6.40
N PRO A 59 -16.36 -24.59 -7.56
CA PRO A 59 -17.73 -24.54 -8.05
C PRO A 59 -18.24 -25.98 -8.10
N GLY A 60 -19.34 -26.27 -7.41
CA GLY A 60 -19.98 -27.58 -7.54
C GLY A 60 -20.26 -27.83 -9.02
N GLU A 61 -19.91 -29.02 -9.50
CA GLU A 61 -20.32 -29.49 -10.81
C GLU A 61 -21.83 -29.28 -10.90
N LYS A 62 -22.28 -28.34 -11.75
CA LYS A 62 -23.70 -28.22 -12.05
C LYS A 62 -24.05 -29.52 -12.77
N ALA A 63 -24.83 -30.37 -12.11
CA ALA A 63 -25.44 -31.52 -12.75
C ALA A 63 -26.18 -31.03 -14.00
N ALA A 64 -25.80 -31.61 -15.14
CA ALA A 64 -26.37 -31.35 -16.46
C ALA A 64 -27.81 -31.88 -16.56
#